data_AF-A0A1T1CYW2-F1
#
_entry.id   AF-A0A1T1CYW2-F1
#
_cell.length_a   1.000
_cell.length_b   1.000
_cell.length_c   1.000
_cell.angle_alpha   90.00
_cell.angle_beta   90.00
_cell.angle_gamma   90.00
#
_symmetry.space_group_name_H-M   'P 1'
#
loop_
_entity.id
_entity.type
_entity.pdbx_description
1 polymer ?
#
loop_
_entity_poly.entity_id
_entity_poly.type
_entity_poly.pdbx_seq_one_letter_code
_entity_poly.pdbx_strand_id
1 'polypeptide(L)'
;MVIGEESRQITDDERTWSGPFQTAHAWAAGETTDTNPTGTGSATWRGIAEAASTADFQRLTGTANLTIADLSQPRLTAAIHLDKIDGSTAELRWPDISLSNGSFSQGSAGDHHIHGRFHGQDHSEAWGIFHTNAYMGAFGAKRQPQQ
;
A
#
# COMPACT_ATOMS: atom_id res chain seq x y z
N MET A 1 14.61 -2.98 35.91
CA MET A 1 13.34 -3.47 35.32
C MET A 1 13.72 -4.21 34.06
N VAL A 2 13.74 -5.54 34.11
CA VAL A 2 14.00 -6.36 32.91
C VAL A 2 12.68 -6.38 32.16
N ILE A 3 12.62 -5.69 31.02
CA ILE A 3 11.49 -5.85 30.10
C ILE A 3 11.67 -7.28 29.58
N GLY A 4 10.87 -8.22 30.07
CA GLY A 4 10.83 -9.55 29.50
C GLY A 4 10.46 -9.40 28.04
N GLU A 5 11.32 -9.84 27.13
CA GLU A 5 10.99 -9.85 25.71
C GLU A 5 9.80 -10.80 25.52
N GLU A 6 8.62 -10.25 25.28
CA GLU A 6 7.44 -11.05 24.95
C GLU A 6 7.71 -11.74 23.61
N SER A 7 7.95 -13.06 23.68
CA SER A 7 8.05 -13.90 22.49
C SER A 7 6.70 -13.90 21.77
N ARG A 8 6.70 -13.47 20.52
CA ARG A 8 5.53 -13.48 19.64
C ARG A 8 5.57 -14.70 18.74
N GLN A 9 4.41 -15.24 18.41
CA GLN A 9 4.27 -16.29 17.41
C GLN A 9 3.60 -15.72 16.17
N ILE A 10 4.26 -15.87 15.02
CA ILE A 10 3.74 -15.50 13.71
C ILE A 10 3.54 -16.81 12.96
N THR A 11 2.34 -17.07 12.46
CA THR A 11 2.06 -18.22 11.60
C THR A 11 1.68 -17.74 10.21
N ASP A 12 2.39 -18.19 9.18
CA ASP A 12 2.08 -17.97 7.77
C ASP A 12 2.32 -19.27 7.00
N ASP A 13 1.39 -19.67 6.13
CA ASP A 13 1.44 -20.92 5.33
C ASP A 13 2.04 -22.11 6.11
N GLU A 14 1.41 -22.47 7.23
CA GLU A 14 1.79 -23.60 8.11
C GLU A 14 3.14 -23.47 8.85
N ARG A 15 3.86 -22.37 8.65
CA ARG A 15 5.13 -22.10 9.32
C ARG A 15 4.93 -21.14 10.49
N THR A 16 5.27 -21.59 11.69
CA THR A 16 5.31 -20.73 12.88
C THR A 16 6.74 -20.26 13.15
N TRP A 17 6.94 -18.95 13.21
CA TRP A 17 8.14 -18.35 13.79
C TRP A 17 7.84 -17.89 15.21
N SER A 18 8.78 -18.10 16.13
CA SER A 18 8.71 -17.62 17.50
C SER A 18 9.94 -16.79 17.81
N GLY A 19 9.75 -15.58 18.33
CA GLY A 19 10.86 -14.70 18.68
C GLY A 19 10.42 -13.33 19.17
N PRO A 20 11.37 -12.50 19.62
CA PRO A 20 11.11 -11.13 20.07
C PRO A 20 10.93 -10.21 18.86
N PHE A 21 9.90 -10.43 18.05
CA PHE A 21 9.60 -9.57 16.91
C PHE A 21 9.15 -8.20 17.41
N GLN A 22 9.85 -7.14 16.98
CA GLN A 22 9.60 -5.77 17.42
C GLN A 22 9.10 -4.86 16.30
N THR A 23 9.23 -5.29 15.04
CA THR A 23 8.96 -4.43 13.90
C THR A 23 8.60 -5.26 12.67
N ALA A 24 7.73 -4.70 11.84
CA ALA A 24 7.55 -5.11 10.46
C ALA A 24 8.15 -4.02 9.57
N HIS A 25 8.50 -4.34 8.32
CA HIS A 25 8.96 -3.34 7.37
C HIS A 25 8.39 -3.67 6.00
N ALA A 26 7.89 -2.64 5.32
CA ALA A 26 7.45 -2.72 3.94
C ALA A 26 8.43 -1.98 3.03
N TRP A 27 8.63 -2.49 1.81
CA TRP A 27 9.45 -1.85 0.80
C TRP A 27 8.85 -2.09 -0.59
N ALA A 28 9.01 -1.11 -1.46
CA ALA A 28 8.73 -1.19 -2.88
C ALA A 28 9.84 -0.43 -3.61
N ALA A 29 10.38 -1.00 -4.68
CA ALA A 29 11.50 -0.42 -5.41
C ALA A 29 11.40 -0.73 -6.91
N GLY A 30 11.92 0.18 -7.73
CA GLY A 30 11.94 0.06 -9.19
C GLY A 30 12.22 1.41 -9.86
N GLU A 31 12.26 1.40 -11.18
CA GLU A 31 12.50 2.61 -11.99
C GLU A 31 11.25 3.49 -12.05
N THR A 32 11.39 4.77 -11.76
CA THR A 32 10.28 5.74 -11.68
C THR A 32 10.12 6.50 -12.99
N THR A 33 8.90 6.97 -13.27
CA THR A 33 8.66 7.84 -14.44
C THR A 33 9.04 9.31 -14.22
N ASP A 34 9.22 9.71 -12.95
CA ASP A 34 9.51 11.08 -12.48
C ASP A 34 8.57 12.18 -12.99
N THR A 35 7.41 11.78 -13.52
CA THR A 35 6.41 12.68 -14.11
C THR A 35 5.03 12.27 -13.64
N ASN A 36 4.11 13.23 -13.51
CA ASN A 36 2.73 12.92 -13.16
C ASN A 36 1.99 12.34 -14.39
N PRO A 37 1.06 11.38 -14.21
CA PRO A 37 0.10 11.03 -15.25
C PRO A 37 -0.70 12.27 -15.66
N THR A 38 -0.80 12.52 -16.96
CA THR A 38 -1.59 13.62 -17.54
C THR A 38 -2.36 13.12 -18.76
N GLY A 39 -3.39 13.85 -19.19
CA GLY A 39 -4.22 13.47 -20.34
C GLY A 39 -5.67 13.91 -20.18
N THR A 40 -6.58 13.24 -20.88
CA THR A 40 -8.03 13.44 -20.79
C THR A 40 -8.71 12.21 -20.20
N GLY A 41 -9.84 12.41 -19.53
CA GLY A 41 -10.61 11.33 -18.91
C GLY A 41 -9.99 10.83 -17.61
N SER A 42 -10.25 9.56 -17.28
CA SER A 42 -9.80 8.92 -16.04
C SER A 42 -8.75 7.83 -16.29
N ALA A 43 -8.02 7.48 -15.24
CA ALA A 43 -7.12 6.32 -15.21
C ALA A 43 -7.33 5.54 -13.91
N THR A 44 -7.25 4.20 -14.01
CA THR A 44 -7.30 3.31 -12.85
C THR A 44 -6.16 2.31 -12.93
N TRP A 45 -5.52 2.04 -11.80
CA TRP A 45 -4.59 0.94 -11.61
C TRP A 45 -5.17 -0.05 -10.62
N ARG A 46 -5.01 -1.34 -10.90
CA ARG A 46 -5.44 -2.44 -10.03
C ARG A 46 -4.31 -3.43 -9.82
N GLY A 47 -4.20 -3.97 -8.62
CA GLY A 47 -3.26 -5.04 -8.33
C GLY A 47 -3.37 -5.52 -6.89
N ILE A 48 -2.23 -5.89 -6.32
CA ILE A 48 -2.14 -6.58 -5.03
C ILE A 48 -1.61 -5.66 -3.94
N ALA A 49 -1.97 -5.99 -2.70
CA ALA A 49 -1.37 -5.45 -1.50
C ALA A 49 -0.95 -6.62 -0.59
N GLU A 50 0.18 -6.47 0.08
CA GLU A 50 0.63 -7.35 1.15
C GLU A 50 0.99 -6.53 2.38
N ALA A 51 0.59 -7.01 3.56
CA ALA A 51 0.77 -6.28 4.80
C ALA A 51 1.04 -7.21 5.98
N ALA A 52 1.51 -6.62 7.07
CA ALA A 52 1.48 -7.19 8.40
C ALA A 52 0.60 -6.33 9.30
N SER A 53 -0.19 -6.97 10.16
CA SER A 53 -0.81 -6.32 11.32
C SER A 53 0.26 -5.85 12.28
N THR A 54 0.16 -4.63 12.79
CA THR A 54 1.14 -4.07 13.75
C THR A 54 0.98 -4.67 15.15
N ALA A 55 -0.19 -5.22 15.45
CA ALA A 55 -0.52 -5.75 16.78
C ALA A 55 0.11 -7.12 17.04
N ASP A 56 0.15 -7.97 16.03
CA ASP A 56 0.53 -9.40 16.13
C ASP A 56 1.40 -9.89 14.96
N PHE A 57 1.73 -9.03 14.00
CA PHE A 57 2.50 -9.36 12.79
C PHE A 57 1.86 -10.44 11.91
N GLN A 58 0.56 -10.64 12.05
CA GLN A 58 -0.19 -11.49 11.12
C GLN A 58 -0.05 -10.94 9.70
N ARG A 59 0.33 -11.80 8.76
CA ARG A 59 0.37 -11.45 7.33
C ARG A 59 -1.05 -11.33 6.78
N LEU A 60 -1.27 -10.31 5.95
CA LEU A 60 -2.50 -10.09 5.21
C LEU A 60 -2.16 -9.88 3.73
N THR A 61 -3.03 -10.37 2.86
CA THR A 61 -3.00 -10.11 1.43
C THR A 61 -4.28 -9.39 1.02
N GLY A 62 -4.28 -8.78 -0.16
CA GLY A 62 -5.49 -8.20 -0.70
C GLY A 62 -5.26 -7.38 -1.95
N THR A 63 -6.09 -6.36 -2.16
CA THR A 63 -6.11 -5.60 -3.42
C THR A 63 -5.73 -4.15 -3.24
N ALA A 64 -5.11 -3.58 -4.27
CA ALA A 64 -4.81 -2.17 -4.39
C ALA A 64 -5.55 -1.58 -5.59
N ASN A 65 -6.31 -0.51 -5.36
CA ASN A 65 -7.04 0.24 -6.36
C ASN A 65 -6.64 1.71 -6.30
N LEU A 66 -6.05 2.21 -7.38
CA LEU A 66 -5.61 3.59 -7.51
C LEU A 66 -6.39 4.22 -8.65
N THR A 67 -7.00 5.39 -8.44
CA THR A 67 -7.84 6.04 -9.44
C THR A 67 -7.55 7.53 -9.51
N ILE A 68 -7.40 8.03 -10.74
CA ILE A 68 -7.44 9.46 -11.06
C ILE A 68 -8.70 9.66 -11.90
N ALA A 69 -9.66 10.42 -11.37
CA ALA A 69 -10.94 10.67 -12.04
C ALA A 69 -10.81 11.63 -13.23
N ASP A 70 -9.87 12.58 -13.15
CA ASP A 70 -9.60 13.58 -14.18
C ASP A 70 -8.08 13.75 -14.36
N LEU A 71 -7.55 13.27 -15.48
CA LEU A 71 -6.14 13.37 -15.84
C LEU A 71 -5.71 14.79 -16.24
N SER A 72 -6.66 15.71 -16.47
CA SER A 72 -6.35 17.12 -16.72
C SER A 72 -6.02 17.89 -15.43
N GLN A 73 -6.51 17.38 -14.29
CA GLN A 73 -6.25 17.89 -12.95
C GLN A 73 -6.00 16.72 -11.99
N PRO A 74 -4.87 16.01 -12.12
CA PRO A 74 -4.71 14.70 -11.52
C PRO A 74 -4.71 14.77 -9.98
N ARG A 75 -5.75 14.17 -9.40
CA ARG A 75 -5.88 13.86 -7.97
C ARG A 75 -6.07 12.36 -7.82
N LEU A 76 -5.21 11.73 -7.04
CA LEU A 76 -5.24 10.28 -6.85
C LEU A 76 -6.13 9.93 -5.65
N THR A 77 -7.03 8.97 -5.83
CA THR A 77 -7.61 8.19 -4.74
C THR A 77 -6.91 6.85 -4.69
N ALA A 78 -6.36 6.48 -3.54
CA ALA A 78 -5.84 5.14 -3.29
C ALA A 78 -6.75 4.41 -2.31
N ALA A 79 -7.08 3.15 -2.62
CA ALA A 79 -7.83 2.24 -1.77
C ALA A 79 -7.11 0.91 -1.67
N ILE A 80 -6.89 0.43 -0.44
CA ILE A 80 -6.30 -0.86 -0.15
C ILE A 80 -7.35 -1.68 0.62
N HIS A 81 -7.62 -2.89 0.15
CA HIS A 81 -8.45 -3.86 0.85
C HIS A 81 -7.56 -5.02 1.29
N LEU A 82 -7.61 -5.39 2.57
CA LEU A 82 -6.84 -6.49 3.14
C LEU A 82 -7.76 -7.57 3.68
N ASP A 83 -7.55 -8.80 3.26
CA ASP A 83 -8.30 -9.96 3.71
C ASP A 83 -7.73 -10.48 5.04
N LYS A 84 -8.60 -10.61 6.03
CA LYS A 84 -8.23 -11.13 7.36
C LYS A 84 -8.57 -12.61 7.49
N ILE A 85 -7.88 -13.28 8.40
CA ILE A 85 -8.13 -14.71 8.71
C ILE A 85 -9.57 -14.96 9.21
N ASP A 86 -10.20 -13.97 9.85
CA ASP A 86 -11.59 -14.09 10.31
C ASP A 86 -12.63 -13.97 9.18
N GLY A 87 -12.19 -13.81 7.92
CA GLY A 87 -13.03 -13.64 6.74
C GLY A 87 -13.55 -12.21 6.53
N SER A 88 -13.21 -11.26 7.40
CA SER A 88 -13.50 -9.84 7.19
C SER A 88 -12.44 -9.15 6.33
N THR A 89 -12.80 -7.98 5.80
CA THR A 89 -11.89 -7.14 5.01
C THR A 89 -11.62 -5.83 5.75
N ALA A 90 -10.36 -5.45 5.87
CA ALA A 90 -10.00 -4.09 6.26
C ALA A 90 -9.94 -3.20 5.01
N GLU A 91 -10.67 -2.09 5.03
CA GLU A 91 -10.67 -1.10 3.96
C GLU A 91 -9.92 0.16 4.38
N LEU A 92 -8.88 0.52 3.63
CA LEU A 92 -8.06 1.71 3.85
C LEU A 92 -8.19 2.62 2.63
N ARG A 93 -8.45 3.91 2.86
CA ARG A 93 -8.65 4.88 1.78
C ARG A 93 -7.93 6.20 2.02
N TRP A 94 -7.36 6.73 0.94
CA TRP A 94 -6.67 8.01 0.85
C TRP A 94 -7.21 8.81 -0.34
N PRO A 95 -8.15 9.74 -0.12
CA PRO A 95 -8.74 10.54 -1.18
C PRO A 95 -7.91 11.80 -1.50
N ASP A 96 -8.06 12.28 -2.73
CA ASP A 96 -7.57 13.58 -3.20
C ASP A 96 -6.06 13.83 -3.01
N ILE A 97 -5.25 12.79 -3.15
CA ILE A 97 -3.80 12.87 -3.03
C ILE A 97 -3.23 13.73 -4.16
N SER A 98 -2.44 14.73 -3.77
CA SER A 98 -1.69 15.56 -4.71
C SER A 98 -0.49 14.81 -5.28
N LEU A 99 -0.24 14.99 -6.57
CA LEU A 99 0.90 14.39 -7.26
C LEU A 99 2.03 15.39 -7.43
N SER A 100 3.27 14.94 -7.25
CA SER A 100 4.48 15.75 -7.50
C SER A 100 5.57 14.86 -8.09
N ASN A 101 6.00 15.17 -9.32
CA ASN A 101 7.08 14.46 -10.04
C ASN A 101 6.89 12.93 -10.03
N GLY A 102 5.68 12.47 -10.37
CA GLY A 102 5.32 11.05 -10.39
C GLY A 102 5.22 10.40 -9.02
N SER A 103 5.30 11.18 -7.93
CA SER A 103 5.14 10.71 -6.56
C SER A 103 3.80 11.12 -5.98
N PHE A 104 3.29 10.31 -5.07
CA PHE A 104 2.11 10.61 -4.25
C PHE A 104 2.40 10.27 -2.80
N SER A 105 1.89 11.09 -1.89
CA SER A 105 2.01 10.88 -0.45
C SER A 105 0.88 11.59 0.28
N GLN A 106 0.32 10.96 1.31
CA GLN A 106 -0.69 11.55 2.18
C GLN A 106 -0.61 10.93 3.57
N GLY A 107 -0.78 11.75 4.61
CA GLY A 107 -0.72 11.33 6.01
C GLY A 107 0.68 11.38 6.59
N SER A 108 0.83 10.87 7.82
CA SER A 108 2.08 10.81 8.59
C SER A 108 2.40 9.39 9.00
N ALA A 109 3.69 9.00 8.91
CA ALA A 109 4.13 7.64 9.22
C ALA A 109 3.74 7.25 10.65
N GLY A 110 3.13 6.07 10.81
CA GLY A 110 2.60 5.57 12.08
C GLY A 110 1.10 5.84 12.31
N ASP A 111 0.48 6.72 11.52
CA ASP A 111 -0.94 7.06 11.65
C ASP A 111 -1.80 6.48 10.53
N HIS A 112 -1.83 7.15 9.38
CA HIS A 112 -2.58 6.76 8.18
C HIS A 112 -1.84 7.27 6.94
N HIS A 113 -0.62 6.76 6.76
CA HIS A 113 0.30 7.16 5.71
C HIS A 113 0.21 6.26 4.50
N ILE A 114 0.25 6.85 3.32
CA ILE A 114 0.58 6.17 2.08
C ILE A 114 1.66 6.98 1.36
N HIS A 115 2.59 6.28 0.73
CA HIS A 115 3.46 6.88 -0.26
C HIS A 115 3.80 5.90 -1.38
N GLY A 116 3.99 6.44 -2.57
CA GLY A 116 4.36 5.63 -3.71
C GLY A 116 4.69 6.47 -4.92
N ARG A 117 5.00 5.79 -6.02
CA ARG A 117 5.35 6.42 -7.29
C ARG A 117 4.71 5.69 -8.46
N PHE A 118 4.65 6.40 -9.59
CA PHE A 118 4.31 5.81 -10.87
C PHE A 118 5.57 5.29 -11.57
N HIS A 119 5.39 4.19 -12.30
CA HIS A 119 6.43 3.38 -12.93
C HIS A 119 6.01 2.97 -14.33
N GLY A 120 7.00 2.52 -15.11
CA GLY A 120 6.79 1.99 -16.46
C GLY A 120 6.40 3.06 -17.49
N GLN A 121 6.49 2.70 -18.77
CA GLN A 121 6.09 3.60 -19.86
C GLN A 121 4.61 4.01 -19.70
N ASP A 122 4.32 5.30 -19.92
CA ASP A 122 2.97 5.88 -19.83
C ASP A 122 2.27 5.63 -18.48
N HIS A 123 3.07 5.55 -17.41
CA HIS A 123 2.61 5.28 -16.05
C HIS A 123 1.83 3.97 -15.99
N SER A 124 2.30 2.93 -16.67
CA SER A 124 1.64 1.63 -16.73
C SER A 124 1.55 0.94 -15.37
N GLU A 125 2.34 1.36 -14.40
CA GLU A 125 2.43 0.77 -13.07
C GLU A 125 2.44 1.85 -11.97
N ALA A 126 1.97 1.48 -10.78
CA ALA A 126 2.02 2.32 -9.58
C ALA A 126 2.22 1.45 -8.34
N TRP A 127 3.30 1.69 -7.59
CA TRP A 127 3.71 0.88 -6.45
C TRP A 127 4.09 1.78 -5.27
N GLY A 128 4.06 1.23 -4.07
CA GLY A 128 4.39 1.99 -2.88
C GLY A 128 4.19 1.20 -1.60
N ILE A 129 4.19 1.93 -0.49
CA ILE A 129 3.90 1.37 0.82
C ILE A 129 2.82 2.20 1.53
N PHE A 130 2.21 1.58 2.52
CA PHE A 130 1.30 2.24 3.44
C PHE A 130 1.63 1.82 4.86
N HIS A 131 1.33 2.71 5.79
CA HIS A 131 1.52 2.49 7.21
C HIS A 131 0.39 3.18 7.97
N THR A 132 -0.43 2.37 8.63
CA THR A 132 -1.42 2.80 9.59
C THR A 132 -1.04 2.34 10.99
N ASN A 133 -1.76 2.81 12.00
CA ASN A 133 -1.64 2.27 13.36
C ASN A 133 -1.89 0.76 13.46
N ALA A 134 -2.64 0.17 12.54
CA ALA A 134 -3.05 -1.23 12.53
C ALA A 134 -2.29 -2.09 11.51
N TYR A 135 -1.79 -1.50 10.41
CA TYR A 135 -1.22 -2.24 9.29
C TYR A 135 -0.02 -1.54 8.70
N MET A 136 0.99 -2.31 8.30
CA MET A 136 2.07 -1.82 7.46
C MET A 136 2.28 -2.77 6.30
N GLY A 137 2.32 -2.23 5.08
CA GLY A 137 2.35 -3.05 3.89
C GLY A 137 2.88 -2.35 2.65
N ALA A 138 3.09 -3.14 1.61
CA ALA A 138 3.45 -2.70 0.28
C ALA A 138 2.31 -3.03 -0.69
N PHE A 139 2.23 -2.29 -1.78
CA PHE A 139 1.29 -2.58 -2.85
C PHE A 139 1.93 -2.40 -4.21
N GLY A 140 1.35 -3.08 -5.20
CA GLY A 140 1.64 -2.79 -6.58
C GLY A 140 0.45 -3.02 -7.52
N ALA A 141 0.25 -2.09 -8.44
CA ALA A 141 -0.88 -2.08 -9.34
C ALA A 141 -0.48 -1.77 -10.79
N LYS A 142 -1.24 -2.33 -11.75
CA LYS A 142 -1.11 -2.08 -13.19
C LYS A 142 -2.28 -1.26 -13.70
N ARG A 143 -1.97 -0.32 -14.59
CA ARG A 143 -2.94 0.51 -15.27
C ARG A 143 -3.88 -0.37 -16.07
N GLN A 144 -5.16 -0.16 -15.91
CA GLN A 144 -6.19 -0.87 -16.64
C GLN A 144 -6.40 -0.22 -18.02
N PRO A 145 -6.70 -1.00 -19.07
CA PRO A 145 -7.13 -0.44 -20.35
C PRO A 145 -8.33 0.49 -20.16
N GLN A 146 -8.36 1.61 -20.87
CA GLN A 146 -9.58 2.42 -20.98
C GLN A 146 -10.65 1.57 -21.68
N GLN A 147 -11.83 1.48 -21.05
CA GLN A 147 -13.02 0.89 -21.65
C GLN A 147 -13.76 1.93 -22.47
#